data_AF-A0A6B3R1T3-F1
#
_entry.id   AF-A0A6B3R1T3-F1
#
_cell.length_a   1.000
_cell.length_b   1.000
_cell.length_c   1.000
_cell.angle_alpha   90.00
_cell.angle_beta   90.00
_cell.angle_gamma   90.00
#
_symmetry.space_group_name_H-M   'P 1'
#
loop_
_entity.id
_entity.type
_entity.pdbx_description
1 polymer ?
#
loop_
_entity_poly.entity_id
_entity_poly.type
_entity_poly.pdbx_seq_one_letter_code
_entity_poly.pdbx_strand_id
1 'polypeptide(L)'
;MKSLNILALILFLGGTQLCVAQGKITDFKSVIQEAEYGGVEVVIKPLAFDPSQKDYKSYKHKYGVRICYTVKGNKKAARQDMSFKIHNTGEFSYRLAYGSSYKPSDVNITDIQYFNMEDTPKSQWPRKEDCF
;
A
#
# COMPACT_ATOMS: atom_id res chain seq x y z
N MET A 1 58.14 9.37 21.49
CA MET A 1 56.69 9.12 21.39
C MET A 1 56.41 8.68 19.96
N LYS A 2 56.16 7.37 19.72
CA LYS A 2 55.83 6.82 18.40
C LYS A 2 54.38 6.36 18.47
N SER A 3 53.50 7.07 17.77
CA SER A 3 52.06 6.82 17.74
C SER A 3 51.72 5.59 16.91
N LEU A 4 50.74 4.86 17.46
CA LEU A 4 50.35 3.49 17.18
C LEU A 4 49.39 3.39 15.98
N ASN A 5 49.50 2.27 15.26
CA ASN A 5 48.65 1.83 14.15
C ASN A 5 47.14 1.87 14.46
N ILE A 6 46.33 2.33 13.50
CA ILE A 6 44.88 2.07 13.49
C ILE A 6 44.56 1.25 12.24
N LEU A 7 44.34 -0.05 12.47
CA LEU A 7 43.82 -1.00 11.51
C LEU A 7 42.30 -0.79 11.42
N ALA A 8 41.80 -0.25 10.30
CA ALA A 8 40.37 -0.07 10.07
C ALA A 8 39.73 -1.41 9.68
N LEU A 9 39.01 -2.02 10.63
CA LEU A 9 38.19 -3.21 10.41
C LEU A 9 36.88 -2.80 9.73
N ILE A 10 36.77 -2.99 8.43
CA ILE A 10 35.52 -2.81 7.67
C ILE A 10 34.62 -4.02 7.94
N LEU A 11 33.73 -3.89 8.92
CA LEU A 11 32.61 -4.80 9.13
C LEU A 11 31.55 -4.53 8.06
N PHE A 12 31.62 -5.28 6.95
CA PHE A 12 30.47 -5.49 6.08
C PHE A 12 29.44 -6.32 6.86
N LEU A 13 28.57 -5.63 7.61
CA LEU A 13 27.29 -6.20 8.00
C LEU A 13 26.48 -6.41 6.72
N GLY A 14 26.60 -7.61 6.16
CA GLY A 14 25.67 -8.12 5.17
C GLY A 14 24.27 -8.02 5.78
N GLY A 15 23.48 -7.06 5.29
CA GLY A 15 22.08 -6.95 5.64
C GLY A 15 21.42 -8.27 5.34
N THR A 16 20.97 -8.96 6.39
CA THR A 16 20.10 -10.11 6.25
C THR A 16 18.84 -9.59 5.57
N GLN A 17 18.73 -9.85 4.27
CA GLN A 17 17.48 -9.66 3.55
C GLN A 17 16.53 -10.69 4.14
N LEU A 18 15.78 -10.28 5.17
CA LEU A 18 14.68 -11.03 5.75
C LEU A 18 13.63 -11.13 4.63
N CYS A 19 13.79 -12.12 3.76
CA CYS A 19 12.71 -12.66 2.96
C CYS A 19 11.78 -13.35 3.96
N VAL A 20 11.00 -12.55 4.68
CA VAL A 20 9.85 -13.04 5.42
C VAL A 20 8.96 -13.70 4.39
N ALA A 21 8.76 -15.01 4.52
CA ALA A 21 7.65 -15.69 3.87
C ALA A 21 6.37 -15.03 4.41
N GLN A 22 5.90 -13.98 3.74
CA GLN A 22 4.73 -13.23 4.17
C GLN A 22 3.50 -14.13 3.93
N GLY A 23 2.76 -14.39 5.01
CA GLY A 23 1.47 -15.08 4.94
C GLY A 23 0.37 -14.16 4.41
N LYS A 24 -0.89 -14.53 4.62
CA LYS A 24 -2.04 -13.73 4.16
C LYS A 24 -2.07 -12.38 4.89
N ILE A 25 -2.23 -11.27 4.18
CA ILE A 25 -2.43 -9.95 4.79
C ILE A 25 -3.83 -9.93 5.39
N THR A 26 -3.90 -9.62 6.68
CA THR A 26 -5.15 -9.57 7.44
C THR A 26 -5.61 -8.15 7.73
N ASP A 27 -4.70 -7.18 7.63
CA ASP A 27 -5.00 -5.78 7.89
C ASP A 27 -4.14 -4.83 7.05
N PHE A 28 -4.66 -3.65 6.77
CA PHE A 28 -4.01 -2.61 5.98
C PHE A 28 -4.14 -1.24 6.66
N LYS A 29 -3.08 -0.44 6.55
CA LYS A 29 -3.12 0.99 6.88
C LYS A 29 -3.10 1.83 5.61
N SER A 30 -3.83 2.94 5.63
CA SER A 30 -3.85 3.95 4.56
C SER A 30 -3.43 5.31 5.08
N VAL A 31 -2.66 6.04 4.28
CA VAL A 31 -2.25 7.43 4.57
C VAL A 31 -2.46 8.28 3.31
N ILE A 32 -3.06 9.45 3.47
CA ILE A 32 -3.19 10.46 2.40
C ILE A 32 -1.97 11.37 2.47
N GLN A 33 -1.32 11.60 1.34
CA GLN A 33 -0.13 12.47 1.27
C GLN A 33 -0.04 13.18 -0.07
N GLU A 34 0.87 14.15 -0.15
CA GLU A 34 1.28 14.72 -1.42
C GLU A 34 2.08 13.69 -2.22
N ALA A 35 1.75 13.54 -3.51
CA ALA A 35 2.50 12.67 -4.39
C ALA A 35 3.79 13.36 -4.88
N GLU A 36 4.83 12.58 -5.14
CA GLU A 36 6.17 13.08 -5.51
C GLU A 36 6.15 14.08 -6.67
N TYR A 37 5.30 13.85 -7.68
CA TYR A 37 5.16 14.71 -8.86
C TYR A 37 3.95 15.67 -8.76
N GLY A 38 3.65 16.14 -7.54
CA GLY A 38 2.56 17.05 -7.20
C GLY A 38 1.23 16.33 -6.98
N GLY A 39 0.21 17.02 -6.46
CA GLY A 39 -1.15 16.53 -6.18
C GLY A 39 -1.25 15.56 -5.00
N VAL A 40 -2.41 14.90 -4.82
CA VAL A 40 -2.68 13.99 -3.69
C VAL A 40 -2.78 12.51 -4.08
N GLU A 41 -2.24 11.62 -3.25
CA GLU A 41 -2.41 10.17 -3.32
C GLU A 41 -2.80 9.56 -1.96
N VAL A 42 -3.32 8.32 -2.00
CA VAL A 42 -3.38 7.44 -0.83
C VAL A 42 -2.37 6.33 -0.98
N VAL A 43 -1.57 6.13 0.05
CA VAL A 43 -0.61 5.02 0.17
C VAL A 43 -1.16 3.99 1.13
N ILE A 44 -1.22 2.75 0.67
CA ILE A 44 -1.80 1.60 1.37
C ILE A 44 -0.69 0.60 1.64
N LYS A 45 -0.53 0.20 2.90
CA LYS A 45 0.51 -0.76 3.33
C LYS A 45 -0.12 -1.89 4.14
N PRO A 46 0.37 -3.13 4.00
CA PRO A 46 0.05 -4.20 4.93
C PRO A 46 0.41 -3.78 6.36
N LEU A 47 -0.47 -4.07 7.32
CA LEU A 47 -0.26 -3.81 8.74
C LEU A 47 -0.09 -5.11 9.54
N ALA A 48 -0.82 -6.17 9.17
CA ALA A 48 -0.76 -7.47 9.83
C ALA A 48 -0.84 -8.62 8.84
N PHE A 49 -0.30 -9.78 9.24
CA PHE A 49 -0.23 -10.99 8.43
C PHE A 49 -0.62 -12.22 9.27
N ASP A 50 -1.30 -13.18 8.63
CA ASP A 50 -1.49 -14.54 9.13
C ASP A 50 -0.44 -15.48 8.53
N PRO A 51 0.59 -15.88 9.32
CA PRO A 51 1.69 -16.71 8.84
C PRO A 51 1.30 -18.17 8.57
N SER A 52 0.11 -18.61 9.01
CA SER A 52 -0.38 -19.98 8.73
C SER A 52 -0.75 -20.16 7.25
N GLN A 53 -1.13 -19.07 6.59
CA GLN A 53 -1.61 -19.04 5.21
C GLN A 53 -0.46 -18.84 4.22
N LYS A 54 0.42 -19.84 4.08
CA LYS A 54 1.66 -19.76 3.30
C LYS A 54 1.45 -19.72 1.77
N ASP A 55 0.25 -20.04 1.28
CA ASP A 55 -0.09 -20.06 -0.15
C ASP A 55 -0.49 -18.68 -0.70
N TYR A 56 -0.58 -17.68 0.18
CA TYR A 56 -0.84 -16.28 -0.17
C TYR A 56 0.36 -15.54 -0.78
N LYS A 57 1.37 -16.29 -1.23
CA LYS A 57 2.59 -15.77 -1.89
C LYS A 57 2.38 -15.36 -3.35
N SER A 58 1.26 -15.73 -3.97
CA SER A 58 1.00 -15.34 -5.37
C SER A 58 0.78 -13.83 -5.49
N TYR A 59 1.43 -13.23 -6.48
CA TYR A 59 1.47 -11.79 -6.73
C TYR A 59 0.27 -11.25 -7.52
N LYS A 60 -0.70 -12.09 -7.89
CA LYS A 60 -1.86 -11.72 -8.71
C LYS A 60 -3.18 -11.96 -7.97
N HIS A 61 -4.09 -10.99 -8.08
CA HIS A 61 -5.52 -11.13 -7.76
C HIS A 61 -5.84 -11.65 -6.35
N LYS A 62 -5.11 -11.19 -5.35
CA LYS A 62 -5.32 -11.51 -3.93
C LYS A 62 -6.00 -10.39 -3.18
N TYR A 63 -5.57 -9.15 -3.37
CA TYR A 63 -6.01 -8.03 -2.54
C TYR A 63 -6.53 -6.89 -3.42
N GLY A 64 -7.76 -6.50 -3.14
CA GLY A 64 -8.41 -5.35 -3.75
C GLY A 64 -8.72 -4.27 -2.72
N VAL A 65 -8.89 -3.05 -3.21
CA VAL A 65 -9.38 -1.92 -2.43
C VAL A 65 -10.49 -1.21 -3.18
N ARG A 66 -11.55 -0.81 -2.48
CA ARG A 66 -12.49 0.24 -2.90
C ARG A 66 -12.20 1.50 -2.10
N ILE A 67 -12.15 2.64 -2.77
CA ILE A 67 -11.89 3.94 -2.16
C ILE A 67 -13.04 4.87 -2.58
N CYS A 68 -13.82 5.32 -1.60
CA CYS A 68 -14.85 6.35 -1.77
C CYS A 68 -14.30 7.67 -1.23
N TYR A 69 -14.34 8.72 -2.04
CA TYR A 69 -13.71 9.99 -1.68
C TYR A 69 -14.34 11.17 -2.40
N THR A 70 -14.00 12.37 -1.94
CA THR A 70 -14.34 13.61 -2.63
C THR A 70 -13.07 14.39 -2.95
N VAL A 71 -13.10 15.15 -4.04
CA VAL A 71 -12.06 16.13 -4.39
C VAL A 71 -12.73 17.47 -4.60
N LYS A 72 -12.48 18.43 -3.70
CA LYS A 72 -13.17 19.73 -3.65
C LYS A 72 -14.69 19.58 -3.72
N GLY A 73 -15.24 18.68 -2.91
CA GLY A 73 -16.67 18.37 -2.86
C GLY A 73 -17.20 17.44 -3.96
N ASN A 74 -16.44 17.20 -5.03
CA ASN A 74 -16.87 16.30 -6.12
C ASN A 74 -16.63 14.84 -5.71
N LYS A 75 -17.71 14.07 -5.64
CA LYS A 75 -17.69 12.64 -5.30
C LYS A 75 -16.94 11.81 -6.36
N LYS A 76 -16.09 10.88 -5.92
CA LYS A 76 -15.29 9.97 -6.73
C LYS A 76 -15.17 8.59 -6.07
N ALA A 77 -14.98 7.57 -6.89
CA ALA A 77 -14.84 6.19 -6.44
C ALA A 77 -13.79 5.44 -7.26
N ALA A 78 -12.95 4.67 -6.60
CA ALA A 78 -11.97 3.79 -7.20
C ALA A 78 -12.13 2.36 -6.68
N ARG A 79 -11.85 1.38 -7.53
CA ARG A 79 -11.66 -0.01 -7.14
C ARG A 79 -10.45 -0.54 -7.89
N GLN A 80 -9.46 -1.03 -7.16
CA GLN A 80 -8.16 -1.40 -7.71
C GLN A 80 -7.70 -2.75 -7.16
N ASP A 81 -6.98 -3.50 -7.98
CA ASP A 81 -6.17 -4.63 -7.53
C ASP A 81 -4.82 -4.09 -7.06
N MET A 82 -4.47 -4.40 -5.81
CA MET A 82 -3.22 -3.95 -5.18
C MET A 82 -2.13 -5.03 -5.17
N SER A 83 -2.47 -6.27 -5.53
CA SER A 83 -1.66 -7.47 -5.27
C SER A 83 -0.25 -7.35 -5.84
N PHE A 84 -0.14 -6.94 -7.11
CA PHE A 84 1.13 -6.84 -7.79
C PHE A 84 2.03 -5.76 -7.17
N LYS A 85 1.46 -4.61 -6.81
CA LYS A 85 2.23 -3.49 -6.25
C LYS A 85 2.68 -3.79 -4.83
N ILE A 86 1.79 -4.33 -3.99
CA ILE A 86 2.12 -4.74 -2.62
C ILE A 86 3.20 -5.83 -2.64
N HIS A 87 3.08 -6.83 -3.50
CA HIS A 87 4.09 -7.89 -3.62
C HIS A 87 5.47 -7.35 -3.99
N ASN A 88 5.55 -6.41 -4.95
CA ASN A 88 6.84 -5.96 -5.48
C ASN A 88 7.46 -4.80 -4.72
N THR A 89 6.65 -3.95 -4.07
CA THR A 89 7.11 -2.71 -3.45
C THR A 89 6.80 -2.61 -1.96
N GLY A 90 5.99 -3.53 -1.42
CA GLY A 90 5.52 -3.49 -0.03
C GLY A 90 4.37 -2.51 0.21
N GLU A 91 3.95 -1.77 -0.82
CA GLU A 91 2.90 -0.77 -0.74
C GLU A 91 2.11 -0.64 -2.05
N PHE A 92 0.98 0.06 -1.98
CA PHE A 92 0.19 0.44 -3.13
C PHE A 92 -0.20 1.91 -3.01
N SER A 93 0.13 2.70 -4.04
CA SER A 93 -0.27 4.10 -4.11
C SER A 93 -1.34 4.30 -5.18
N TYR A 94 -2.40 5.02 -4.84
CA TYR A 94 -3.44 5.43 -5.77
C TYR A 94 -3.60 6.94 -5.80
N ARG A 95 -3.54 7.50 -7.01
CA ARG A 95 -3.66 8.93 -7.23
C ARG A 95 -5.10 9.39 -7.06
N LEU A 96 -5.36 10.28 -6.10
CA LEU A 96 -6.70 10.79 -5.81
C LEU A 96 -7.01 12.06 -6.62
N ALA A 97 -6.03 12.93 -6.77
CA ALA A 97 -6.17 14.19 -7.51
C ALA A 97 -4.87 14.58 -8.23
N TYR A 98 -4.92 14.79 -9.55
CA TYR A 98 -3.75 15.11 -10.37
C TYR A 98 -3.46 16.61 -10.41
N GLY A 99 -2.17 16.97 -10.37
CA GLY A 99 -1.69 18.35 -10.51
C GLY A 99 -1.27 18.99 -9.19
N SER A 100 -0.22 19.82 -9.24
CA SER A 100 0.40 20.46 -8.07
C SER A 100 -0.51 21.44 -7.33
N SER A 101 -1.63 21.86 -7.94
CA SER A 101 -2.62 22.74 -7.31
C SER A 101 -3.50 22.03 -6.26
N TYR A 102 -3.51 20.70 -6.21
CA TYR A 102 -4.31 19.95 -5.24
C TYR A 102 -3.50 19.62 -3.99
N LYS A 103 -4.08 19.92 -2.84
CA LYS A 103 -3.50 19.65 -1.52
C LYS A 103 -4.25 18.51 -0.82
N PRO A 104 -3.65 17.79 0.13
CA PRO A 104 -4.35 16.75 0.89
C PRO A 104 -5.67 17.23 1.52
N SER A 105 -5.74 18.49 1.95
CA SER A 105 -6.96 19.12 2.48
C SER A 105 -8.10 19.26 1.46
N ASP A 106 -7.82 19.20 0.16
CA ASP A 106 -8.84 19.20 -0.90
C ASP A 106 -9.52 17.85 -1.05
N VAL A 107 -9.01 16.81 -0.41
CA VAL A 107 -9.46 15.43 -0.53
C VAL A 107 -10.03 14.95 0.80
N ASN A 108 -11.25 14.44 0.76
CA ASN A 108 -11.85 13.77 1.92
C ASN A 108 -12.18 12.32 1.54
N ILE A 109 -11.51 11.37 2.18
CA ILE A 109 -11.83 9.94 2.08
C ILE A 109 -13.05 9.68 2.97
N THR A 110 -14.13 9.18 2.39
CA THR A 110 -15.34 8.86 3.13
C THR A 110 -15.38 7.39 3.53
N ASP A 111 -14.76 6.51 2.74
CA ASP A 111 -14.67 5.09 3.02
C ASP A 111 -13.49 4.44 2.27
N ILE A 112 -12.83 3.48 2.93
CA ILE A 112 -11.88 2.57 2.29
C ILE A 112 -12.25 1.15 2.72
N GLN A 113 -12.57 0.32 1.74
CA GLN A 113 -12.85 -1.10 1.96
C GLN A 113 -11.80 -1.95 1.29
N TYR A 114 -10.99 -2.64 2.10
CA TYR A 114 -10.11 -3.70 1.62
C TYR A 114 -10.88 -5.01 1.51
N PHE A 115 -10.55 -5.82 0.53
CA PHE A 115 -11.17 -7.12 0.36
C PHE A 115 -10.20 -8.10 -0.27
N ASN A 116 -10.43 -9.38 0.02
CA ASN A 116 -9.67 -10.45 -0.57
C ASN A 116 -10.36 -10.94 -1.84
N MET A 117 -9.68 -10.79 -2.98
CA MET A 117 -10.19 -11.14 -4.30
C MET A 117 -10.22 -12.65 -4.57
N GLU A 118 -9.45 -13.43 -3.81
CA GLU A 118 -9.43 -14.89 -3.90
C GLU A 118 -10.52 -15.52 -3.01
N ASP A 119 -10.66 -15.06 -1.77
CA ASP A 119 -11.66 -15.59 -0.84
C ASP A 119 -13.09 -15.11 -1.16
N THR A 120 -13.21 -13.96 -1.84
CA THR A 120 -14.51 -13.36 -2.15
C THR A 120 -14.86 -13.60 -3.62
N PRO A 121 -16.00 -14.22 -3.94
CA PRO A 121 -16.46 -14.33 -5.32
C PRO A 121 -16.58 -12.95 -5.99
N LYS A 122 -16.24 -12.87 -7.28
CA LYS A 122 -16.24 -11.61 -8.04
C LYS A 122 -17.58 -10.84 -7.99
N SER A 123 -18.71 -11.56 -7.90
CA SER A 123 -20.05 -10.97 -7.80
C SER A 123 -20.30 -10.23 -6.48
N GLN A 124 -19.51 -10.53 -5.45
CA GLN A 124 -19.57 -9.96 -4.11
C GLN A 124 -18.44 -8.95 -3.85
N TRP A 125 -17.56 -8.69 -4.82
CA TRP A 125 -16.56 -7.65 -4.69
C TRP A 125 -17.26 -6.29 -4.49
N PRO A 126 -16.75 -5.43 -3.59
CA PRO A 126 -17.29 -4.08 -3.39
C PRO A 126 -17.44 -3.35 -4.71
N ARG A 127 -18.57 -2.67 -4.94
CA ARG A 127 -18.83 -1.96 -6.19
C ARG A 127 -18.49 -0.48 -6.01
N LYS A 128 -18.18 0.21 -7.11
CA LYS A 128 -17.89 1.65 -7.02
C LYS A 128 -19.17 2.44 -6.74
N GLU A 129 -20.27 1.93 -7.23
CA GLU A 129 -21.62 2.47 -7.13
C GLU A 129 -22.07 2.54 -5.67
N ASP A 130 -21.58 1.64 -4.81
CA ASP A 130 -21.87 1.62 -3.37
C ASP A 130 -21.30 2.83 -2.60
N CYS A 131 -20.48 3.67 -3.25
CA CYS A 131 -19.96 4.90 -2.66
C CYS A 131 -20.98 6.05 -2.63
N PHE A 132 -22.13 5.93 -3.33
CA PHE A 132 -23.02 7.06 -3.63
C PHE A 132 -24.48 6.82 -3.28
#